data_AF-A0A6B3G1I1-F1
#
_entry.id   AF-A0A6B3G1I1-F1
#
_cell.length_a   1.000
_cell.length_b   1.000
_cell.length_c   1.000
_cell.angle_alpha   90.00
_cell.angle_beta   90.00
_cell.angle_gamma   90.00
#
_symmetry.space_group_name_H-M   'P 1'
#
loop_
_entity.id
_entity.type
_entity.pdbx_description
1 polymer ?
#
loop_
_entity_poly.entity_id
_entity_poly.type
_entity_poly.pdbx_seq_one_letter_code
_entity_poly.pdbx_strand_id
1 'polypeptide(L)'
;MSIRRADSLGGKAAIVGIGATEFSKDSGRSELKLAVEAVRAALDDAGLTPADVDGLVTFTMDTSPEITVAQAAGIGELSFFSRIHYGGGAACATVQQAALAVASGIADVVVCYRAFNERSGRRFGSGVQRREPTAEGAALGWNLPYGLLTPASWVAMAAQRYLHTYGLDPEVFGHVAVVDRRHAARNPAAYFHGKPITLADHAASRWIVEPLRLLDCCQETDGGQALVVTSVERARDLPRPPAVVVAAAQGAGRSQEQMTSFYRDGLTGLPETAVVARQLWRSSGLSPADIDVGILYDHFTPFVLMQLEEFGFCGPGEAGGFVAAGALPLNTHGGQLGEA
;
A
#
# COMPACT_ATOMS: atom_id res chain seq x y z
N MET A 1 18.00 -8.53 2.96
CA MET A 1 18.37 -7.33 3.76
C MET A 1 18.33 -7.67 5.23
N SER A 2 19.02 -6.92 6.09
CA SER A 2 19.18 -7.27 7.50
C SER A 2 18.64 -6.18 8.42
N ILE A 3 17.91 -6.57 9.46
CA ILE A 3 17.53 -5.65 10.55
C ILE A 3 18.74 -5.12 11.35
N ARG A 4 19.95 -5.64 11.09
CA ARG A 4 21.18 -5.33 11.85
C ARG A 4 22.20 -4.49 11.07
N ARG A 5 22.17 -4.50 9.74
CA ARG A 5 23.18 -3.84 8.89
C ARG A 5 22.56 -3.29 7.62
N ALA A 6 23.13 -2.20 7.09
CA ALA A 6 22.77 -1.68 5.78
C ALA A 6 23.02 -2.75 4.70
N ASP A 7 22.17 -2.78 3.69
CA ASP A 7 22.36 -3.60 2.50
C ASP A 7 23.02 -2.77 1.37
N SER A 8 23.19 -3.39 0.20
CA SER A 8 23.76 -2.76 -0.99
C SER A 8 22.78 -2.75 -2.17
N LEU A 9 21.47 -2.75 -1.92
CA LEU A 9 20.46 -2.71 -2.97
C LEU A 9 20.33 -1.30 -3.58
N GLY A 10 20.46 -0.27 -2.74
CA GLY A 10 20.21 1.12 -3.13
C GLY A 10 20.95 1.53 -4.40
N GLY A 11 20.22 2.16 -5.34
CA GLY A 11 20.79 2.69 -6.57
C GLY A 11 21.06 1.68 -7.69
N LYS A 12 20.64 0.41 -7.54
CA LYS A 12 20.84 -0.63 -8.57
C LYS A 12 19.64 -0.86 -9.48
N ALA A 13 18.44 -0.53 -9.02
CA ALA A 13 17.21 -0.69 -9.78
C ALA A 13 16.39 0.61 -9.79
N ALA A 14 15.59 0.79 -10.82
CA ALA A 14 14.67 1.91 -10.96
C ALA A 14 13.31 1.46 -11.49
N ILE A 15 12.25 2.15 -11.05
CA ILE A 15 10.95 2.08 -11.71
C ILE A 15 11.03 2.97 -12.95
N VAL A 16 10.66 2.42 -14.10
CA VAL A 16 10.81 3.05 -15.42
C VAL A 16 9.51 3.19 -16.21
N GLY A 17 8.44 2.56 -15.73
CA GLY A 17 7.10 2.72 -16.30
C GLY A 17 6.02 2.41 -15.27
N ILE A 18 4.91 3.12 -15.37
CA ILE A 18 3.72 2.91 -14.55
C ILE A 18 2.50 2.75 -15.45
N GLY A 19 1.57 1.87 -15.07
CA GLY A 19 0.36 1.64 -15.85
C GLY A 19 -0.79 1.25 -14.95
N ALA A 20 -1.94 1.87 -15.16
CA ALA A 20 -3.15 1.59 -14.42
C ALA A 20 -4.35 1.46 -15.37
N THR A 21 -5.34 0.67 -14.98
CA THR A 21 -6.69 0.82 -15.52
C THR A 21 -7.36 2.01 -14.87
N GLU A 22 -8.59 2.34 -15.28
CA GLU A 22 -9.43 3.20 -14.46
C GLU A 22 -9.79 2.52 -13.14
N PHE A 23 -9.92 3.31 -12.08
CA PHE A 23 -10.43 2.88 -10.79
C PHE A 23 -11.95 3.10 -10.74
N SER A 24 -12.68 2.00 -10.64
CA SER A 24 -14.13 1.98 -10.82
C SER A 24 -14.84 1.23 -9.69
N LYS A 25 -16.18 1.21 -9.73
CA LYS A 25 -17.00 0.41 -8.80
C LYS A 25 -17.58 -0.85 -9.46
N ASP A 26 -17.42 -0.97 -10.76
CA ASP A 26 -17.79 -2.11 -11.58
C ASP A 26 -17.00 -2.00 -12.89
N SER A 27 -15.91 -2.76 -13.00
CA SER A 27 -15.05 -2.70 -14.18
C SER A 27 -15.64 -3.36 -15.42
N GLY A 28 -16.69 -4.19 -15.26
CA GLY A 28 -17.25 -5.03 -16.32
C GLY A 28 -16.26 -6.02 -16.96
N ARG A 29 -15.07 -6.20 -16.37
CA ARG A 29 -13.95 -6.98 -16.92
C ARG A 29 -13.46 -8.00 -15.89
N SER A 30 -12.79 -9.05 -16.35
CA SER A 30 -12.13 -10.00 -15.45
C SER A 30 -10.89 -9.39 -14.81
N GLU A 31 -10.51 -9.88 -13.62
CA GLU A 31 -9.28 -9.45 -12.95
C GLU A 31 -8.02 -9.67 -13.82
N LEU A 32 -7.98 -10.78 -14.58
CA LEU A 32 -6.92 -11.03 -15.55
C LEU A 32 -6.83 -9.97 -16.65
N LYS A 33 -7.98 -9.52 -17.15
CA LYS A 33 -8.01 -8.47 -18.18
C LYS A 33 -7.50 -7.14 -17.62
N LEU A 34 -7.91 -6.79 -16.40
CA LEU A 34 -7.39 -5.61 -15.70
C LEU A 34 -5.87 -5.69 -15.49
N ALA A 35 -5.37 -6.85 -15.08
CA ALA A 35 -3.92 -7.07 -14.91
C ALA A 35 -3.17 -6.87 -16.23
N VAL A 36 -3.62 -7.49 -17.32
CA VAL A 36 -2.96 -7.40 -18.63
C VAL A 36 -3.01 -5.97 -19.18
N GLU A 37 -4.11 -5.25 -19.01
CA GLU A 37 -4.23 -3.84 -19.42
C GLU A 37 -3.27 -2.94 -18.65
N ALA A 38 -3.20 -3.09 -17.32
CA ALA A 38 -2.24 -2.34 -16.50
C ALA A 38 -0.79 -2.66 -16.86
N VAL A 39 -0.46 -3.95 -17.05
CA VAL A 39 0.88 -4.39 -17.46
C VAL A 39 1.27 -3.79 -18.82
N ARG A 40 0.39 -3.85 -19.82
CA ARG A 40 0.64 -3.24 -21.13
C ARG A 40 0.83 -1.73 -21.03
N ALA A 41 -0.02 -1.04 -20.30
CA ALA A 41 0.12 0.40 -20.08
C ALA A 41 1.47 0.76 -19.42
N ALA A 42 1.94 -0.06 -18.47
CA ALA A 42 3.22 0.17 -17.81
C ALA A 42 4.42 -0.06 -18.74
N LEU A 43 4.34 -1.05 -19.63
CA LEU A 43 5.35 -1.30 -20.66
C LEU A 43 5.36 -0.19 -21.71
N ASP A 44 4.19 0.27 -22.16
CA ASP A 44 4.06 1.40 -23.08
C ASP A 44 4.69 2.67 -22.49
N ASP A 45 4.44 2.95 -21.20
CA ASP A 45 5.06 4.08 -20.50
C ASP A 45 6.59 3.94 -20.36
N ALA A 46 7.09 2.72 -20.19
CA ALA A 46 8.53 2.42 -20.17
C ALA A 46 9.18 2.40 -21.57
N GLY A 47 8.40 2.45 -22.66
CA GLY A 47 8.91 2.26 -24.03
C GLY A 47 9.44 0.85 -24.30
N LEU A 48 8.89 -0.16 -23.61
CA LEU A 48 9.29 -1.56 -23.72
C LEU A 48 8.17 -2.40 -24.31
N THR A 49 8.52 -3.61 -24.75
CA THR A 49 7.57 -4.60 -25.28
C THR A 49 7.38 -5.75 -24.29
N PRO A 50 6.31 -6.55 -24.42
CA PRO A 50 6.14 -7.75 -23.59
C PRO A 50 7.34 -8.70 -23.64
N ALA A 51 8.02 -8.80 -24.79
CA ALA A 51 9.18 -9.68 -24.98
C ALA A 51 10.44 -9.21 -24.23
N ASP A 52 10.47 -7.97 -23.72
CA ASP A 52 11.54 -7.47 -22.87
C ASP A 52 11.44 -7.98 -21.43
N VAL A 53 10.25 -8.45 -21.01
CA VAL A 53 9.97 -8.85 -19.63
C VAL A 53 10.41 -10.29 -19.40
N ASP A 54 11.17 -10.52 -18.33
CA ASP A 54 11.59 -11.84 -17.90
C ASP A 54 11.25 -12.10 -16.41
N GLY A 55 10.65 -11.14 -15.72
CA GLY A 55 10.19 -11.30 -14.34
C GLY A 55 8.78 -10.76 -14.06
N LEU A 56 8.04 -11.46 -13.19
CA LEU A 56 6.73 -11.01 -12.69
C LEU A 56 6.63 -11.13 -11.16
N VAL A 57 6.11 -10.10 -10.49
CA VAL A 57 5.86 -10.14 -9.04
C VAL A 57 4.46 -9.66 -8.72
N THR A 58 3.74 -10.42 -7.91
CA THR A 58 2.40 -10.02 -7.46
C THR A 58 2.13 -10.42 -6.01
N PHE A 59 0.89 -10.32 -5.58
CA PHE A 59 0.43 -10.59 -4.23
C PHE A 59 -0.06 -12.03 -4.19
N THR A 60 0.08 -12.72 -3.07
CA THR A 60 -0.52 -14.07 -2.92
C THR A 60 -2.04 -14.07 -3.07
N MET A 61 -2.68 -12.91 -2.86
CA MET A 61 -4.12 -12.70 -2.98
C MET A 61 -4.56 -12.31 -4.39
N ASP A 62 -3.63 -12.09 -5.32
CA ASP A 62 -3.98 -11.87 -6.72
C ASP A 62 -4.45 -13.19 -7.36
N THR A 63 -5.56 -13.12 -8.11
CA THR A 63 -6.17 -14.30 -8.75
C THR A 63 -5.61 -14.56 -10.15
N SER A 64 -4.81 -13.63 -10.68
CA SER A 64 -4.17 -13.71 -11.99
C SER A 64 -2.72 -14.18 -11.82
N PRO A 65 -2.43 -15.49 -11.87
CA PRO A 65 -1.08 -15.99 -11.66
C PRO A 65 -0.14 -15.53 -12.80
N GLU A 66 1.14 -15.45 -12.48
CA GLU A 66 2.21 -14.89 -13.31
C GLU A 66 2.24 -15.55 -14.69
N ILE A 67 2.17 -16.88 -14.75
CA ILE A 67 2.17 -17.63 -16.03
C ILE A 67 0.97 -17.29 -16.91
N THR A 68 -0.19 -16.99 -16.31
CA THR A 68 -1.41 -16.63 -17.05
C THR A 68 -1.34 -15.19 -17.55
N VAL A 69 -0.80 -14.28 -16.74
CA VAL A 69 -0.52 -12.90 -17.17
C VAL A 69 0.53 -12.89 -18.29
N ALA A 70 1.62 -13.65 -18.14
CA ALA A 70 2.66 -13.75 -19.16
C ALA A 70 2.13 -14.27 -20.49
N GLN A 71 1.32 -15.34 -20.46
CA GLN A 71 0.67 -15.86 -21.66
C GLN A 71 -0.29 -14.85 -22.30
N ALA A 72 -1.14 -14.19 -21.49
CA ALA A 72 -2.16 -13.27 -22.00
C ALA A 72 -1.59 -11.92 -22.48
N ALA A 73 -0.50 -11.45 -21.86
CA ALA A 73 0.21 -10.23 -22.25
C ALA A 73 1.17 -10.45 -23.43
N GLY A 74 1.54 -11.71 -23.72
CA GLY A 74 2.50 -12.06 -24.77
C GLY A 74 3.96 -11.89 -24.34
N ILE A 75 4.24 -12.05 -23.04
CA ILE A 75 5.59 -11.94 -22.45
C ILE A 75 6.46 -13.13 -22.85
N GLY A 76 5.94 -14.35 -22.69
CA GLY A 76 6.67 -15.58 -22.98
C GLY A 76 7.33 -16.17 -21.74
N GLU A 77 8.63 -16.42 -21.80
CA GLU A 77 9.40 -17.10 -20.76
C GLU A 77 9.70 -16.17 -19.58
N LEU A 78 9.76 -16.74 -18.36
CA LEU A 78 10.09 -16.01 -17.14
C LEU A 78 11.28 -16.66 -16.46
N SER A 79 12.31 -15.88 -16.16
CA SER A 79 13.44 -16.24 -15.30
C SER A 79 13.13 -15.99 -13.82
N PHE A 80 12.15 -15.13 -13.52
CA PHE A 80 11.75 -14.79 -12.16
C PHE A 80 10.23 -14.69 -11.98
N PHE A 81 9.70 -15.32 -10.93
CA PHE A 81 8.34 -15.04 -10.47
C PHE A 81 8.23 -15.25 -8.96
N SER A 82 7.53 -14.35 -8.27
CA SER A 82 7.33 -14.46 -6.82
C SER A 82 6.05 -13.78 -6.35
N ARG A 83 5.59 -14.19 -5.17
CA ARG A 83 4.44 -13.58 -4.50
C ARG A 83 4.73 -13.18 -3.08
N ILE A 84 4.20 -12.03 -2.70
CA ILE A 84 4.28 -11.52 -1.32
C ILE A 84 2.90 -11.55 -0.66
N HIS A 85 2.90 -12.00 0.60
CA HIS A 85 1.69 -12.23 1.38
C HIS A 85 1.28 -10.99 2.21
N TYR A 86 0.18 -11.10 2.97
CA TYR A 86 -0.36 -10.08 3.88
C TYR A 86 -1.05 -8.88 3.21
N GLY A 87 -1.71 -9.09 2.07
CA GLY A 87 -2.60 -8.12 1.46
C GLY A 87 -1.89 -6.81 1.10
N GLY A 88 -2.47 -5.66 1.46
CA GLY A 88 -1.91 -4.34 1.15
C GLY A 88 -0.47 -4.12 1.64
N GLY A 89 -0.06 -4.81 2.72
CA GLY A 89 1.32 -4.75 3.22
C GLY A 89 2.38 -5.29 2.25
N ALA A 90 1.96 -6.03 1.22
CA ALA A 90 2.84 -6.55 0.17
C ALA A 90 3.27 -5.50 -0.86
N ALA A 91 2.59 -4.34 -0.96
CA ALA A 91 2.74 -3.42 -2.09
C ALA A 91 4.18 -2.98 -2.36
N CYS A 92 4.88 -2.40 -1.37
CA CYS A 92 6.27 -2.01 -1.54
C CYS A 92 7.23 -3.22 -1.61
N ALA A 93 6.82 -4.36 -1.08
CA ALA A 93 7.62 -5.57 -1.10
C ALA A 93 7.67 -6.23 -2.49
N THR A 94 6.68 -6.03 -3.36
CA THR A 94 6.77 -6.49 -4.75
C THR A 94 7.89 -5.75 -5.50
N VAL A 95 7.96 -4.42 -5.31
CA VAL A 95 9.06 -3.59 -5.83
C VAL A 95 10.39 -4.01 -5.22
N GLN A 96 10.44 -4.34 -3.92
CA GLN A 96 11.64 -4.87 -3.29
C GLN A 96 12.11 -6.18 -3.95
N GLN A 97 11.21 -7.12 -4.23
CA GLN A 97 11.56 -8.37 -4.92
C GLN A 97 12.08 -8.13 -6.33
N ALA A 98 11.40 -7.26 -7.08
CA ALA A 98 11.83 -6.88 -8.42
C ALA A 98 13.24 -6.25 -8.41
N ALA A 99 13.49 -5.31 -7.50
CA ALA A 99 14.79 -4.71 -7.33
C ALA A 99 15.87 -5.72 -6.93
N LEU A 100 15.55 -6.70 -6.07
CA LEU A 100 16.48 -7.77 -5.69
C LEU A 100 16.82 -8.68 -6.88
N ALA A 101 15.84 -9.07 -7.69
CA ALA A 101 16.05 -9.89 -8.89
C ALA A 101 16.95 -9.15 -9.90
N VAL A 102 16.66 -7.87 -10.17
CA VAL A 102 17.48 -7.01 -11.05
C VAL A 102 18.88 -6.83 -10.51
N ALA A 103 19.03 -6.43 -9.24
CA ALA A 103 20.33 -6.16 -8.63
C ALA A 103 21.23 -7.41 -8.51
N SER A 104 20.65 -8.61 -8.61
CA SER A 104 21.37 -9.88 -8.56
C SER A 104 21.58 -10.52 -9.94
N GLY A 105 21.06 -9.92 -11.00
CA GLY A 105 21.14 -10.43 -12.37
C GLY A 105 20.30 -11.68 -12.63
N ILE A 106 19.27 -11.93 -11.80
CA ILE A 106 18.31 -13.03 -12.02
C ILE A 106 17.32 -12.68 -13.14
N ALA A 107 16.94 -11.40 -13.23
CA ALA A 107 16.04 -10.88 -14.25
C ALA A 107 16.45 -9.46 -14.67
N ASP A 108 16.24 -9.10 -15.93
CA ASP A 108 16.57 -7.78 -16.48
C ASP A 108 15.41 -6.79 -16.38
N VAL A 109 14.17 -7.24 -16.59
CA VAL A 109 12.95 -6.42 -16.56
C VAL A 109 11.85 -7.17 -15.83
N VAL A 110 11.47 -6.63 -14.67
CA VAL A 110 10.46 -7.23 -13.80
C VAL A 110 9.23 -6.32 -13.72
N VAL A 111 8.04 -6.88 -13.97
CA VAL A 111 6.78 -6.16 -13.78
C VAL A 111 6.14 -6.56 -12.45
N CYS A 112 5.91 -5.58 -11.59
CA CYS A 112 5.12 -5.72 -10.37
C CYS A 112 3.66 -5.38 -10.71
N TYR A 113 2.69 -6.22 -10.34
CA TYR A 113 1.28 -5.93 -10.63
C TYR A 113 0.32 -6.36 -9.52
N ARG A 114 -0.84 -5.71 -9.48
CA ARG A 114 -2.01 -6.12 -8.72
C ARG A 114 -3.27 -5.71 -9.49
N ALA A 115 -4.23 -6.62 -9.64
CA ALA A 115 -5.55 -6.28 -10.19
C ALA A 115 -6.69 -7.08 -9.55
N PHE A 116 -7.82 -6.43 -9.30
CA PHE A 116 -8.96 -7.05 -8.64
C PHE A 116 -10.28 -6.36 -8.93
N ASN A 117 -11.38 -7.08 -8.68
CA ASN A 117 -12.74 -6.55 -8.64
C ASN A 117 -13.26 -6.63 -7.20
N GLU A 118 -12.70 -5.82 -6.30
CA GLU A 118 -13.03 -5.85 -4.88
C GLU A 118 -14.37 -5.17 -4.58
N ARG A 119 -14.87 -4.34 -5.50
CA ARG A 119 -16.15 -3.65 -5.33
C ARG A 119 -17.31 -4.39 -5.96
N SER A 120 -17.14 -4.88 -7.19
CA SER A 120 -18.20 -5.60 -7.94
C SER A 120 -18.16 -7.12 -7.72
N GLY A 121 -17.00 -7.65 -7.33
CA GLY A 121 -16.79 -9.06 -7.00
C GLY A 121 -16.83 -9.33 -5.51
N ARG A 122 -15.81 -10.02 -4.99
CA ARG A 122 -15.69 -10.32 -3.55
C ARG A 122 -15.28 -9.05 -2.81
N ARG A 123 -15.99 -8.69 -1.74
CA ARG A 123 -15.74 -7.47 -0.97
C ARG A 123 -15.02 -7.78 0.35
N PHE A 124 -13.81 -7.26 0.59
CA PHE A 124 -13.15 -7.41 1.89
C PHE A 124 -13.93 -6.78 3.05
N GLY A 125 -14.62 -5.65 2.82
CA GLY A 125 -15.39 -4.95 3.86
C GLY A 125 -16.63 -5.70 4.35
N SER A 126 -17.05 -6.77 3.67
CA SER A 126 -18.18 -7.62 4.09
C SER A 126 -17.89 -8.48 5.34
N GLY A 127 -16.64 -8.47 5.80
CA GLY A 127 -16.18 -9.22 6.96
C GLY A 127 -15.92 -10.69 6.65
N VAL A 128 -15.11 -11.33 7.49
CA VAL A 128 -14.72 -12.72 7.30
C VAL A 128 -15.87 -13.65 7.70
N GLN A 129 -16.44 -14.32 6.70
CA GLN A 129 -17.59 -15.23 6.89
C GLN A 129 -17.18 -16.70 7.08
N ARG A 130 -15.97 -17.07 6.65
CA ARG A 130 -15.49 -18.46 6.69
C ARG A 130 -14.06 -18.53 7.18
N ARG A 131 -13.81 -19.47 8.08
CA ARG A 131 -12.48 -19.85 8.55
C ARG A 131 -12.02 -21.08 7.78
N GLU A 132 -10.92 -20.94 7.05
CA GLU A 132 -10.24 -22.08 6.46
C GLU A 132 -9.43 -22.83 7.55
N PRO A 133 -9.18 -24.15 7.41
CA PRO A 133 -8.38 -24.92 8.35
C PRO A 133 -6.86 -24.66 8.14
N THR A 134 -6.45 -23.40 8.22
CA THR A 134 -5.07 -22.91 8.07
C THR A 134 -4.61 -22.23 9.37
N ALA A 135 -3.31 -21.92 9.49
CA ALA A 135 -2.80 -21.16 10.63
C ALA A 135 -3.45 -19.76 10.74
N GLU A 136 -3.61 -19.05 9.63
CA GLU A 136 -4.33 -17.77 9.56
C GLU A 136 -5.80 -17.92 9.93
N GLY A 137 -6.46 -18.94 9.40
CA GLY A 137 -7.81 -19.29 9.83
C GLY A 137 -7.88 -19.55 11.33
N ALA A 138 -6.86 -20.22 11.90
CA ALA A 138 -6.80 -20.49 13.32
C ALA A 138 -6.69 -19.23 14.18
N ALA A 139 -5.86 -18.27 13.79
CA ALA A 139 -5.73 -16.98 14.46
C ALA A 139 -7.05 -16.19 14.48
N LEU A 140 -7.85 -16.28 13.41
CA LEU A 140 -9.18 -15.66 13.37
C LEU A 140 -10.15 -16.23 14.42
N GLY A 141 -9.89 -17.42 14.98
CA GLY A 141 -10.66 -18.00 16.08
C GLY A 141 -10.71 -17.15 17.35
N TRP A 142 -9.75 -16.25 17.55
CA TRP A 142 -9.70 -15.34 18.70
C TRP A 142 -10.55 -14.09 18.53
N ASN A 143 -11.00 -13.81 17.30
CA ASN A 143 -11.68 -12.57 16.94
C ASN A 143 -13.11 -12.81 16.44
N LEU A 144 -13.29 -13.78 15.52
CA LEU A 144 -14.57 -13.97 14.84
C LEU A 144 -15.74 -14.37 15.75
N PRO A 145 -15.58 -15.29 16.74
CA PRO A 145 -16.68 -15.66 17.63
C PRO A 145 -17.23 -14.50 18.46
N TYR A 146 -16.47 -13.41 18.58
CA TYR A 146 -16.82 -12.23 19.36
C TYR A 146 -17.34 -11.08 18.49
N GLY A 147 -17.60 -11.31 17.20
CA GLY A 147 -18.13 -10.31 16.29
C GLY A 147 -17.09 -9.34 15.71
N LEU A 148 -15.80 -9.58 15.95
CA LEU A 148 -14.72 -8.77 15.41
C LEU A 148 -14.34 -9.26 14.00
N LEU A 149 -15.21 -8.98 13.03
CA LEU A 149 -15.21 -9.61 11.70
C LEU A 149 -14.56 -8.80 10.59
N THR A 150 -14.36 -7.49 10.76
CA THR A 150 -14.01 -6.57 9.67
C THR A 150 -12.66 -5.90 9.91
N PRO A 151 -11.92 -5.51 8.84
CA PRO A 151 -10.71 -4.72 8.99
C PRO A 151 -10.92 -3.43 9.78
N ALA A 152 -12.05 -2.74 9.56
CA ALA A 152 -12.40 -1.54 10.31
C ALA A 152 -12.50 -1.82 11.82
N SER A 153 -13.12 -2.93 12.24
CA SER A 153 -13.21 -3.25 13.66
C SER A 153 -11.87 -3.65 14.28
N TRP A 154 -10.98 -4.29 13.51
CA TRP A 154 -9.61 -4.55 13.96
C TRP A 154 -8.80 -3.27 14.16
N VAL A 155 -8.87 -2.33 13.21
CA VAL A 155 -8.18 -1.04 13.30
C VAL A 155 -8.74 -0.18 14.43
N ALA A 156 -10.06 -0.19 14.63
CA ALA A 156 -10.72 0.58 15.68
C ALA A 156 -10.17 0.28 17.09
N MET A 157 -9.75 -0.96 17.35
CA MET A 157 -9.13 -1.33 18.63
C MET A 157 -7.82 -0.57 18.89
N ALA A 158 -6.95 -0.47 17.87
CA ALA A 158 -5.71 0.29 17.97
C ALA A 158 -5.99 1.81 18.02
N ALA A 159 -6.92 2.30 17.19
CA ALA A 159 -7.32 3.70 17.17
C ALA A 159 -7.87 4.16 18.53
N GLN A 160 -8.73 3.37 19.17
CA GLN A 160 -9.28 3.69 20.49
C GLN A 160 -8.19 3.76 21.55
N ARG A 161 -7.20 2.85 21.50
CA ARG A 161 -6.07 2.88 22.43
C ARG A 161 -5.17 4.09 22.19
N TYR A 162 -4.94 4.48 20.94
CA TYR A 162 -4.19 5.66 20.56
C TYR A 162 -4.84 6.95 21.11
N LEU A 163 -6.14 7.13 20.88
CA LEU A 163 -6.90 8.27 21.42
C LEU A 163 -6.81 8.34 22.95
N HIS A 164 -7.05 7.20 23.62
CA HIS A 164 -6.98 7.13 25.08
C HIS A 164 -5.59 7.48 25.63
N THR A 165 -4.52 6.93 25.05
CA THR A 165 -3.17 7.14 25.56
C THR A 165 -2.69 8.58 25.39
N TYR A 166 -3.07 9.24 24.29
CA TYR A 166 -2.63 10.61 24.00
C TYR A 166 -3.66 11.69 24.36
N GLY A 167 -4.82 11.30 24.92
CA GLY A 167 -5.86 12.25 25.32
C GLY A 167 -6.47 13.01 24.14
N LEU A 168 -6.67 12.32 23.01
CA LEU A 168 -7.15 12.90 21.76
C LEU A 168 -8.62 12.53 21.51
N ASP A 169 -9.31 13.37 20.74
CA ASP A 169 -10.65 13.10 20.25
C ASP A 169 -10.64 12.52 18.81
N PRO A 170 -11.64 11.71 18.41
CA PRO A 170 -11.67 11.07 17.08
C PRO A 170 -11.56 12.02 15.88
N GLU A 171 -11.94 13.29 16.05
CA GLU A 171 -11.84 14.35 15.04
C GLU A 171 -10.42 14.52 14.50
N VAL A 172 -9.39 14.11 15.28
CA VAL A 172 -7.99 14.15 14.85
C VAL A 172 -7.74 13.35 13.57
N PHE A 173 -8.49 12.26 13.37
CA PHE A 173 -8.38 11.41 12.18
C PHE A 173 -8.88 12.11 10.92
N GLY A 174 -9.82 13.04 11.07
CA GLY A 174 -10.42 13.78 9.95
C GLY A 174 -9.42 14.66 9.20
N HIS A 175 -8.31 15.06 9.81
CA HIS A 175 -7.26 15.81 9.12
C HIS A 175 -6.66 15.04 7.96
N VAL A 176 -6.46 13.73 8.12
CA VAL A 176 -5.99 12.84 7.05
C VAL A 176 -7.04 12.79 5.94
N ALA A 177 -8.30 12.51 6.30
CA ALA A 177 -9.38 12.39 5.33
C ALA A 177 -9.59 13.64 4.48
N VAL A 178 -9.48 14.82 5.09
CA VAL A 178 -9.62 16.11 4.40
C VAL A 178 -8.44 16.35 3.46
N VAL A 179 -7.20 16.04 3.87
CA VAL A 179 -6.02 16.20 3.01
C VAL A 179 -6.10 15.28 1.78
N ASP A 180 -6.44 14.00 2.00
CA ASP A 180 -6.60 13.01 0.95
C ASP A 180 -7.70 13.43 -0.04
N ARG A 181 -8.88 13.79 0.44
CA ARG A 181 -9.99 14.23 -0.41
C ARG A 181 -9.73 15.56 -1.12
N ARG A 182 -8.93 16.45 -0.53
CA ARG A 182 -8.47 17.68 -1.19
C ARG A 182 -7.55 17.37 -2.37
N HIS A 183 -6.70 16.37 -2.26
CA HIS A 183 -5.80 15.94 -3.33
C HIS A 183 -6.55 15.17 -4.41
N ALA A 184 -7.38 14.21 -4.02
CA ALA A 184 -8.28 13.47 -4.91
C ALA A 184 -9.18 14.41 -5.74
N ALA A 185 -9.71 15.47 -5.12
CA ALA A 185 -10.56 16.44 -5.82
C ALA A 185 -9.87 17.13 -7.02
N ARG A 186 -8.53 17.12 -7.08
CA ARG A 186 -7.72 17.68 -8.18
C ARG A 186 -7.09 16.62 -9.09
N ASN A 187 -7.28 15.35 -8.79
CA ASN A 187 -6.78 14.24 -9.59
C ASN A 187 -7.91 13.73 -10.51
N PRO A 188 -7.82 13.92 -11.84
CA PRO A 188 -8.85 13.45 -12.77
C PRO A 188 -9.05 11.93 -12.77
N ALA A 189 -8.07 11.15 -12.31
CA ALA A 189 -8.15 9.70 -12.20
C ALA A 189 -8.85 9.24 -10.90
N ALA A 190 -8.98 10.12 -9.90
CA ALA A 190 -9.54 9.77 -8.61
C ALA A 190 -11.07 9.62 -8.65
N TYR A 191 -11.60 8.62 -7.94
CA TYR A 191 -13.04 8.42 -7.78
C TYR A 191 -13.75 9.66 -7.20
N PHE A 192 -13.08 10.37 -6.31
CA PHE A 192 -13.57 11.60 -5.69
C PHE A 192 -13.11 12.89 -6.37
N HIS A 193 -12.74 12.85 -7.65
CA HIS A 193 -12.44 14.04 -8.45
C HIS A 193 -13.58 15.08 -8.35
N GLY A 194 -13.22 16.34 -8.12
CA GLY A 194 -14.17 17.45 -7.92
C GLY A 194 -14.99 17.38 -6.61
N LYS A 195 -14.70 16.47 -5.69
CA LYS A 195 -15.48 16.24 -4.46
C LYS A 195 -14.59 16.35 -3.20
N PRO A 196 -14.13 17.54 -2.80
CA PRO A 196 -13.45 17.71 -1.51
C PRO A 196 -14.43 17.49 -0.33
N ILE A 197 -13.90 17.38 0.89
CA ILE A 197 -14.67 17.40 2.14
C ILE A 197 -14.02 18.36 3.15
N THR A 198 -14.78 18.72 4.17
CA THR A 198 -14.32 19.47 5.35
C THR A 198 -14.24 18.58 6.59
N LEU A 199 -13.62 19.08 7.67
CA LEU A 199 -13.65 18.40 8.96
C LEU A 199 -15.08 18.27 9.52
N ALA A 200 -15.97 19.22 9.20
CA ALA A 200 -17.37 19.13 9.60
C ALA A 200 -18.09 17.99 8.86
N ASP A 201 -17.79 17.77 7.57
CA ASP A 201 -18.33 16.63 6.83
C ASP A 201 -17.84 15.31 7.40
N HIS A 202 -16.55 15.23 7.76
CA HIS A 202 -15.97 14.07 8.45
C HIS A 202 -16.71 13.80 9.77
N ALA A 203 -16.80 14.80 10.66
CA ALA A 203 -17.45 14.68 11.95
C ALA A 203 -18.96 14.38 11.85
N ALA A 204 -19.63 14.83 10.79
CA ALA A 204 -21.04 14.51 10.54
C ALA A 204 -21.25 13.13 9.94
N SER A 205 -20.21 12.48 9.41
CA SER A 205 -20.34 11.16 8.79
C SER A 205 -20.62 10.07 9.83
N ARG A 206 -21.46 9.10 9.45
CA ARG A 206 -21.92 8.05 10.35
C ARG A 206 -20.75 7.22 10.90
N TRP A 207 -20.91 6.70 12.12
CA TRP A 207 -20.03 5.67 12.65
C TRP A 207 -20.13 4.39 11.82
N ILE A 208 -18.97 3.76 11.56
CA ILE A 208 -18.89 2.38 11.09
C ILE A 208 -18.65 1.45 12.28
N VAL A 209 -17.67 1.81 13.10
CA VAL A 209 -17.33 1.18 14.37
C VAL A 209 -16.55 2.22 15.15
N GLU A 210 -17.02 2.63 16.32
CA GLU A 210 -16.32 3.65 17.10
C GLU A 210 -14.87 3.22 17.39
N PRO A 211 -13.85 4.09 17.18
CA PRO A 211 -13.93 5.53 16.87
C PRO A 211 -13.76 5.89 15.37
N LEU A 212 -14.05 4.97 14.45
CA LEU A 212 -13.95 5.17 12.99
C LEU A 212 -15.29 5.56 12.37
N ARG A 213 -15.30 6.70 11.67
CA ARG A 213 -16.43 7.15 10.85
C ARG A 213 -16.35 6.59 9.44
N LEU A 214 -17.43 6.74 8.67
CA LEU A 214 -17.48 6.34 7.26
C LEU A 214 -16.35 6.97 6.45
N LEU A 215 -16.03 8.24 6.72
CA LEU A 215 -14.97 8.96 6.01
C LEU A 215 -13.56 8.66 6.55
N ASP A 216 -13.42 7.78 7.54
CA ASP A 216 -12.13 7.20 7.94
C ASP A 216 -11.80 5.90 7.20
N CYS A 217 -12.73 5.36 6.42
CA CYS A 217 -12.61 4.07 5.74
C CYS A 217 -12.52 4.26 4.23
N CYS A 218 -11.51 3.67 3.59
CA CYS A 218 -11.44 3.67 2.13
C CYS A 218 -12.59 2.86 1.52
N GLN A 219 -12.86 3.08 0.24
CA GLN A 219 -13.84 2.29 -0.48
C GLN A 219 -13.18 1.05 -1.09
N GLU A 220 -13.96 0.00 -1.33
CA GLU A 220 -13.50 -1.04 -2.25
C GLU A 220 -13.59 -0.54 -3.70
N THR A 221 -12.69 -1.00 -4.55
CA THR A 221 -12.53 -0.55 -5.94
C THR A 221 -12.20 -1.71 -6.87
N ASP A 222 -12.58 -1.56 -8.12
CA ASP A 222 -12.16 -2.43 -9.21
C ASP A 222 -11.09 -1.71 -10.05
N GLY A 223 -9.97 -2.38 -10.30
CA GLY A 223 -8.90 -1.84 -11.12
C GLY A 223 -7.63 -2.69 -11.11
N GLY A 224 -6.65 -2.28 -11.92
CA GLY A 224 -5.32 -2.86 -11.98
C GLY A 224 -4.24 -1.79 -12.00
N GLN A 225 -3.10 -2.08 -11.37
CA GLN A 225 -1.89 -1.26 -11.39
C GLN A 225 -0.69 -2.16 -11.67
N ALA A 226 0.23 -1.68 -12.49
CA ALA A 226 1.52 -2.30 -12.75
C ALA A 226 2.66 -1.26 -12.72
N LEU A 227 3.86 -1.75 -12.40
CA LEU A 227 5.11 -0.99 -12.36
C LEU A 227 6.20 -1.81 -13.05
N VAL A 228 6.98 -1.19 -13.94
CA VAL A 228 8.13 -1.82 -14.59
C VAL A 228 9.41 -1.44 -13.85
N VAL A 229 10.20 -2.43 -13.45
CA VAL A 229 11.47 -2.26 -12.75
C VAL A 229 12.59 -2.87 -13.59
N THR A 230 13.68 -2.11 -13.79
CA THR A 230 14.90 -2.58 -14.46
C THR A 230 16.14 -1.96 -13.80
N SER A 231 17.34 -2.27 -14.31
CA SER A 231 18.60 -1.72 -13.80
C SER A 231 18.69 -0.22 -14.01
N VAL A 232 19.38 0.49 -13.13
CA VAL A 232 19.60 1.94 -13.30
C VAL A 232 20.39 2.22 -14.58
N GLU A 233 21.26 1.32 -15.00
CA GLU A 233 22.01 1.41 -16.25
C GLU A 233 21.06 1.40 -17.45
N ARG A 234 20.18 0.39 -17.58
CA ARG A 234 19.21 0.30 -18.68
C ARG A 234 18.20 1.45 -18.64
N ALA A 235 17.81 1.86 -17.44
CA ALA A 235 16.83 2.92 -17.25
C ALA A 235 17.24 4.28 -17.83
N ARG A 236 18.55 4.54 -18.00
CA ARG A 236 19.07 5.77 -18.62
C ARG A 236 18.74 5.90 -20.10
N ASP A 237 18.48 4.79 -20.78
CA ASP A 237 18.18 4.73 -22.20
C ASP A 237 16.66 4.69 -22.49
N LEU A 238 15.82 4.74 -21.44
CA LEU A 238 14.36 4.67 -21.54
C LEU A 238 13.70 6.07 -21.55
N PRO A 239 12.44 6.20 -22.01
CA PRO A 239 11.83 7.51 -22.29
C PRO A 239 11.55 8.39 -21.07
N ARG A 240 11.50 7.80 -19.87
CA ARG A 240 11.10 8.47 -18.63
C ARG A 240 12.30 8.68 -17.70
N PRO A 241 12.34 9.79 -16.94
CA PRO A 241 13.30 9.92 -15.85
C PRO A 241 13.16 8.73 -14.87
N PRO A 242 14.26 8.03 -14.54
CA PRO A 242 14.18 6.84 -13.69
C PRO A 242 13.84 7.20 -12.24
N ALA A 243 12.82 6.55 -11.68
CA ALA A 243 12.55 6.59 -10.24
C ALA A 243 13.42 5.55 -9.53
N VAL A 244 14.63 5.97 -9.14
CA VAL A 244 15.64 5.10 -8.53
C VAL A 244 15.20 4.59 -7.16
N VAL A 245 15.30 3.28 -6.94
CA VAL A 245 15.03 2.65 -5.64
C VAL A 245 16.27 2.82 -4.76
N VAL A 246 16.27 3.85 -3.91
CA VAL A 246 17.38 4.14 -2.98
C VAL A 246 17.39 3.22 -1.75
N ALA A 247 16.22 2.72 -1.33
CA ALA A 247 16.05 1.68 -0.34
C ALA A 247 14.65 1.05 -0.49
N ALA A 248 14.52 -0.22 -0.11
CA ALA A 248 13.24 -0.92 -0.06
C ALA A 248 13.27 -1.93 1.08
N ALA A 249 12.22 -2.04 1.89
CA ALA A 249 12.26 -2.88 3.09
C ALA A 249 10.92 -3.57 3.36
N GLN A 250 11.01 -4.71 4.06
CA GLN A 250 9.89 -5.40 4.69
C GLN A 250 10.10 -5.41 6.19
N GLY A 251 9.02 -5.44 6.97
CA GLY A 251 9.08 -5.48 8.43
C GLY A 251 7.97 -6.31 9.02
N ALA A 252 8.31 -7.04 10.08
CA ALA A 252 7.36 -7.68 10.97
C ALA A 252 7.78 -7.35 12.40
N GLY A 253 6.81 -7.00 13.24
CA GLY A 253 7.03 -6.73 14.66
C GLY A 253 7.24 -8.01 15.47
N ARG A 254 7.63 -7.84 16.74
CA ARG A 254 7.51 -8.94 17.72
C ARG A 254 6.02 -9.17 18.01
N SER A 255 5.64 -10.43 18.19
CA SER A 255 4.23 -10.82 18.41
C SER A 255 3.31 -10.26 17.31
N GLN A 256 3.75 -10.37 16.06
CA GLN A 256 2.96 -9.96 14.90
C GLN A 256 1.83 -10.97 14.66
N GLU A 257 0.62 -10.46 14.57
CA GLU A 257 -0.54 -11.11 13.97
C GLU A 257 -1.03 -10.29 12.78
N GLN A 258 -1.79 -10.94 11.90
CA GLN A 258 -2.41 -10.28 10.76
C GLN A 258 -3.55 -9.38 11.25
N MET A 259 -3.35 -8.05 11.18
CA MET A 259 -4.28 -6.99 11.60
C MET A 259 -4.64 -6.94 13.10
N THR A 260 -4.54 -8.05 13.85
CA THR A 260 -5.05 -8.19 15.23
C THR A 260 -3.94 -8.36 16.26
N SER A 261 -2.85 -7.61 16.14
CA SER A 261 -1.72 -7.75 17.07
C SER A 261 -1.97 -7.12 18.45
N PHE A 262 -3.08 -7.49 19.09
CA PHE A 262 -3.58 -6.89 20.34
C PHE A 262 -2.82 -7.33 21.60
N TYR A 263 -1.91 -8.30 21.46
CA TYR A 263 -1.18 -8.91 22.57
C TYR A 263 0.25 -8.37 22.76
N ARG A 264 0.59 -7.27 22.08
CA ARG A 264 1.87 -6.59 22.23
C ARG A 264 1.90 -5.72 23.49
N ASP A 265 3.10 -5.30 23.90
CA ASP A 265 3.29 -4.41 25.07
C ASP A 265 2.60 -3.04 24.90
N GLY A 266 2.33 -2.61 23.65
CA GLY A 266 1.59 -1.39 23.32
C GLY A 266 0.83 -1.50 21.99
N LEU A 267 -0.25 -0.71 21.85
CA LEU A 267 -1.12 -0.67 20.67
C LEU A 267 -1.24 0.72 20.04
N THR A 268 -0.41 1.66 20.48
CA THR A 268 -0.45 3.07 20.07
C THR A 268 0.45 3.37 18.89
N GLY A 269 1.09 2.35 18.31
CA GLY A 269 1.99 2.48 17.16
C GLY A 269 1.96 1.24 16.28
N LEU A 270 2.81 1.24 15.26
CA LEU A 270 2.96 0.16 14.28
C LEU A 270 4.42 -0.33 14.28
N PRO A 271 4.84 -1.14 15.28
CA PRO A 271 6.19 -1.69 15.39
C PRO A 271 6.77 -2.31 14.11
N GLU A 272 5.94 -2.91 13.26
CA GLU A 272 6.30 -3.42 11.94
C GLU A 272 6.74 -2.30 10.98
N THR A 273 6.04 -1.17 10.98
CA THR A 273 6.43 0.06 10.28
C THR A 273 7.73 0.60 10.85
N ALA A 274 7.92 0.56 12.18
CA ALA A 274 9.18 0.92 12.81
C ALA A 274 10.36 0.09 12.30
N VAL A 275 10.14 -1.22 12.08
CA VAL A 275 11.14 -2.12 11.49
C VAL A 275 11.46 -1.73 10.04
N VAL A 276 10.46 -1.34 9.26
CA VAL A 276 10.64 -0.80 7.89
C VAL A 276 11.42 0.51 7.93
N ALA A 277 10.96 1.51 8.69
CA ALA A 277 11.58 2.82 8.83
C ALA A 277 13.07 2.72 9.19
N ARG A 278 13.41 1.94 10.22
CA ARG A 278 14.80 1.72 10.63
C ARG A 278 15.67 1.06 9.56
N GLN A 279 15.10 0.27 8.64
CA GLN A 279 15.85 -0.29 7.53
C GLN A 279 16.02 0.74 6.41
N LEU A 280 14.95 1.46 6.05
CA LEU A 280 15.00 2.50 5.03
C LEU A 280 16.03 3.58 5.38
N TRP A 281 15.95 4.18 6.57
CA TRP A 281 16.92 5.20 7.03
C TRP A 281 18.36 4.70 7.04
N ARG A 282 18.57 3.44 7.45
CA ARG A 282 19.91 2.85 7.51
C ARG A 282 20.49 2.55 6.13
N SER A 283 19.67 2.03 5.21
CA SER A 283 20.12 1.61 3.88
C SER A 283 20.24 2.80 2.93
N SER A 284 19.37 3.81 3.04
CA SER A 284 19.44 5.02 2.21
C SER A 284 20.42 6.07 2.75
N GLY A 285 20.67 6.08 4.06
CA GLY A 285 21.41 7.15 4.72
C GLY A 285 20.62 8.46 4.86
N LEU A 286 19.33 8.44 4.52
CA LEU A 286 18.42 9.59 4.63
C LEU A 286 17.75 9.65 6.01
N SER A 287 17.17 10.81 6.30
CA SER A 287 16.38 11.12 7.48
C SER A 287 14.99 11.64 7.09
N PRO A 288 14.06 11.78 8.06
CA PRO A 288 12.75 12.38 7.79
C PRO A 288 12.81 13.78 7.16
N ALA A 289 13.88 14.56 7.42
CA ALA A 289 14.06 15.90 6.87
C ALA A 289 14.43 15.89 5.37
N ASP A 290 14.85 14.75 4.82
CA ASP A 290 15.23 14.58 3.42
C ASP A 290 14.05 14.14 2.53
N ILE A 291 12.84 13.99 3.10
CA ILE A 291 11.67 13.48 2.39
C ILE A 291 10.77 14.63 1.96
N ASP A 292 10.63 14.80 0.65
CA ASP A 292 9.80 15.86 0.06
C ASP A 292 8.30 15.55 0.05
N VAL A 293 7.94 14.26 -0.02
CA VAL A 293 6.55 13.79 -0.14
C VAL A 293 6.38 12.44 0.52
N GLY A 294 5.29 12.27 1.28
CA GLY A 294 4.93 11.00 1.91
C GLY A 294 3.73 10.36 1.21
N ILE A 295 3.91 9.14 0.71
CA ILE A 295 2.81 8.27 0.24
C ILE A 295 2.60 7.19 1.30
N LEU A 296 1.65 7.42 2.21
CA LEU A 296 1.40 6.57 3.37
C LEU A 296 0.09 5.80 3.19
N TYR A 297 0.12 4.52 3.54
CA TYR A 297 -1.01 3.63 3.32
C TYR A 297 -2.19 4.00 4.23
N ASP A 298 -3.31 4.39 3.63
CA ASP A 298 -4.40 5.16 4.25
C ASP A 298 -5.77 4.50 4.11
N HIS A 299 -5.81 3.18 3.93
CA HIS A 299 -7.08 2.41 3.96
C HIS A 299 -7.94 2.70 5.21
N PHE A 300 -7.30 3.05 6.32
CA PHE A 300 -7.92 3.70 7.47
C PHE A 300 -7.06 4.85 8.00
N THR A 301 -7.68 6.01 8.27
CA THR A 301 -6.99 7.25 8.66
C THR A 301 -6.13 7.18 9.92
N PRO A 302 -6.45 6.43 11.01
CA PRO A 302 -5.62 6.43 12.21
C PRO A 302 -4.21 5.88 11.98
N PHE A 303 -4.07 4.93 11.04
CA PHE A 303 -2.77 4.35 10.74
C PHE A 303 -1.84 5.30 10.00
N VAL A 304 -2.35 6.35 9.32
CA VAL A 304 -1.49 7.39 8.75
C VAL A 304 -0.79 8.17 9.87
N LEU A 305 -1.52 8.49 10.95
CA LEU A 305 -0.95 9.16 12.11
C LEU A 305 0.14 8.31 12.77
N MET A 306 -0.15 7.04 13.04
CA MET A 306 0.84 6.11 13.61
C MET A 306 2.04 5.89 12.70
N GLN A 307 1.86 5.84 11.36
CA GLN A 307 2.97 5.74 10.42
C GLN A 307 3.89 6.95 10.49
N LEU A 308 3.35 8.18 10.55
CA LEU A 308 4.16 9.40 10.65
C LEU A 308 5.08 9.39 11.87
N GLU A 309 4.57 8.90 12.99
CA GLU A 309 5.32 8.75 14.24
C GLU A 309 6.41 7.66 14.12
N GLU A 310 6.08 6.50 13.56
CA GLU A 310 7.03 5.39 13.39
C GLU A 310 8.16 5.71 12.40
N PHE A 311 7.88 6.53 11.38
CA PHE A 311 8.90 7.04 10.48
C PHE A 311 9.73 8.18 11.09
N GLY A 312 9.28 8.77 12.20
CA GLY A 312 10.00 9.81 12.93
C GLY A 312 9.79 11.23 12.39
N PHE A 313 8.71 11.48 11.64
CA PHE A 313 8.36 12.83 11.17
C PHE A 313 7.86 13.75 12.29
N CYS A 314 7.25 13.17 13.32
CA CYS A 314 6.75 13.87 14.51
C CYS A 314 6.80 12.95 15.74
N GLY A 315 6.61 13.51 16.93
CA GLY A 315 6.58 12.75 18.17
C GLY A 315 5.27 11.98 18.37
N PRO A 316 5.24 10.99 19.29
CA PRO A 316 4.05 10.20 19.56
C PRO A 316 2.86 11.06 20.02
N GLY A 317 1.70 10.91 19.39
CA GLY A 317 0.49 11.69 19.65
C GLY A 317 0.44 13.06 18.95
N GLU A 318 1.51 13.47 18.25
CA GLU A 318 1.60 14.80 17.62
C GLU A 318 1.16 14.80 16.15
N ALA A 319 0.95 13.63 15.55
CA ALA A 319 0.73 13.47 14.11
C ALA A 319 -0.53 14.19 13.60
N GLY A 320 -1.57 14.31 14.42
CA GLY A 320 -2.78 15.06 14.05
C GLY A 320 -2.48 16.53 13.74
N GLY A 321 -1.72 17.18 14.62
CA GLY A 321 -1.26 18.56 14.42
C GLY A 321 -0.29 18.69 13.25
N PHE A 322 0.58 17.70 13.07
CA PHE A 322 1.52 17.64 11.95
C PHE A 322 0.80 17.62 10.59
N VAL A 323 -0.24 16.79 10.44
CA VAL A 323 -1.07 16.72 9.23
C VAL A 323 -1.86 18.01 9.04
N ALA A 324 -2.46 18.54 10.10
CA ALA A 324 -3.23 19.79 10.06
C ALA A 324 -2.39 20.98 9.58
N ALA A 325 -1.12 21.04 9.98
CA ALA A 325 -0.17 22.07 9.56
C ALA A 325 0.32 21.90 8.11
N GLY A 326 0.09 20.75 7.47
CA GLY A 326 0.62 20.45 6.15
C GLY A 326 2.14 20.34 6.12
N ALA A 327 2.75 19.87 7.22
CA ALA A 327 4.20 19.86 7.41
C ALA A 327 4.96 18.93 6.44
N LEU A 328 4.26 17.95 5.86
CA LEU A 328 4.73 17.12 4.75
C LEU A 328 3.59 17.01 3.71
N PRO A 329 3.85 17.21 2.41
CA PRO A 329 2.91 16.83 1.37
C PRO A 329 2.59 15.33 1.46
N LEU A 330 1.36 15.00 1.86
CA LEU A 330 0.90 13.62 2.02
C LEU A 330 -0.06 13.22 0.91
N ASN A 331 0.11 11.99 0.40
CA ASN A 331 -0.85 11.32 -0.48
C ASN A 331 -1.36 12.24 -1.60
N THR A 332 -0.44 12.79 -2.39
CA THR A 332 -0.72 13.84 -3.39
C THR A 332 -1.64 13.40 -4.54
N HIS A 333 -1.86 12.10 -4.69
CA HIS A 333 -2.83 11.49 -5.61
C HIS A 333 -4.25 11.39 -5.01
N GLY A 334 -4.38 11.54 -3.69
CA GLY A 334 -5.63 11.37 -2.95
C GLY A 334 -5.66 10.18 -2.02
N GLY A 335 -4.61 9.36 -1.97
CA GLY A 335 -4.56 8.16 -1.13
C GLY A 335 -5.54 7.08 -1.60
N GLN A 336 -5.54 5.94 -0.91
CA GLN A 336 -6.60 4.95 -1.05
C GLN A 336 -7.95 5.52 -0.60
N LEU A 337 -7.96 6.50 0.31
CA LEU A 337 -9.22 7.09 0.80
C LEU A 337 -9.94 7.94 -0.27
N GLY A 338 -9.18 8.53 -1.20
CA GLY A 338 -9.68 9.50 -2.17
C GLY A 338 -9.56 9.06 -3.64
N GLU A 339 -8.47 8.39 -4.02
CA GLU A 339 -8.21 7.99 -5.41
C GLU A 339 -8.98 6.72 -5.79
N ALA A 340 -8.84 5.67 -4.99
CA ALA A 340 -9.30 4.32 -5.30
C ALA A 340 -10.18 3.75 -4.18
#